data_AF-A0A1C6J4G1-F1
#
_entry.id   AF-A0A1C6J4G1-F1
#
_cell.length_a   1.000
_cell.length_b   1.000
_cell.length_c   1.000
_cell.angle_alpha   90.00
_cell.angle_beta   90.00
_cell.angle_gamma   90.00
#
_symmetry.space_group_name_H-M   'P 1'
#
loop_
_entity.id
_entity.type
_entity.pdbx_description
1 polymer ?
#
loop_
_entity_poly.entity_id
_entity_poly.type
_entity_poly.pdbx_seq_one_letter_code
_entity_poly.pdbx_strand_id
1 'polypeptide(L)' 'MPDENQPIAITMERLLDLTNYIIDHMVNDAGGHVREVIETLSDLDFTEEELIEVFHFSETDVKVCLAYADKDKEVE' A
#
# COMPACT_ATOMS: atom_id res chain seq x y z
N MET A 1 -17.66 10.01 35.86
CA MET A 1 -16.92 10.64 34.75
C MET A 1 -16.21 9.50 34.05
N PRO A 2 -16.43 9.24 32.75
CA PRO A 2 -15.69 8.21 32.05
C PRO A 2 -14.22 8.67 31.95
N ASP A 3 -13.30 7.78 32.32
CA ASP A 3 -11.85 8.00 32.29
C ASP A 3 -11.38 8.46 30.90
N GLU A 4 -10.87 9.68 30.82
CA GLU A 4 -10.36 10.34 29.60
C GLU A 4 -9.04 9.74 29.08
N ASN A 5 -8.61 8.59 29.61
CA ASN A 5 -7.28 8.03 29.38
C ASN A 5 -7.31 6.55 28.92
N GLN A 6 -8.44 6.07 28.42
CA GLN A 6 -8.45 4.76 27.76
C GLN A 6 -7.64 4.86 26.47
N PRO A 7 -6.58 4.03 26.30
CA PRO A 7 -5.88 3.99 25.03
C PRO A 7 -6.89 3.63 23.95
N ILE A 8 -6.95 4.47 22.90
CA ILE A 8 -7.75 4.18 21.72
C ILE A 8 -7.10 2.94 21.08
N ALA A 9 -7.66 1.77 21.38
CA ALA A 9 -7.20 0.52 20.82
C ALA A 9 -7.78 0.39 19.41
N ILE A 10 -6.92 0.50 18.40
CA ILE A 10 -7.28 0.10 17.05
C ILE A 10 -7.18 -1.42 16.94
N THR A 11 -8.21 -2.07 16.39
CA THR A 11 -8.14 -3.49 16.09
C THR A 11 -7.31 -3.69 14.82
N MET A 12 -6.66 -4.85 14.66
CA MET A 12 -5.90 -5.12 13.43
C MET A 12 -6.79 -5.17 12.18
N GLU A 13 -8.03 -5.64 12.31
CA GLU A 13 -9.02 -5.58 11.23
C GLU A 13 -9.28 -4.12 10.79
N ARG A 14 -9.48 -3.21 11.77
CA ARG A 14 -9.67 -1.78 11.49
C ARG A 14 -8.42 -1.14 10.88
N LEU A 15 -7.23 -1.57 11.30
CA LEU A 15 -5.97 -1.07 10.75
C LEU A 15 -5.80 -1.47 9.29
N LEU A 16 -6.10 -2.73 8.96
CA LEU A 16 -6.07 -3.23 7.58
C LEU A 16 -7.08 -2.50 6.70
N ASP A 17 -8.32 -2.35 7.17
CA ASP A 17 -9.37 -1.62 6.43
C ASP A 17 -8.96 -0.17 6.15
N LEU A 18 -8.39 0.52 7.15
CA LEU A 18 -7.92 1.88 6.97
C LEU A 18 -6.73 1.96 6.01
N THR A 19 -5.83 0.99 6.04
CA THR A 19 -4.68 0.94 5.13
C THR A 19 -5.16 0.73 3.69
N ASN A 20 -6.08 -0.20 3.46
CA ASN A 20 -6.74 -0.39 2.16
C ASN A 20 -7.43 0.89 1.69
N TYR A 21 -8.16 1.58 2.57
CA TYR A 21 -8.83 2.83 2.22
C TYR A 21 -7.86 3.95 1.85
N ILE A 22 -6.73 4.06 2.56
CA ILE A 22 -5.69 5.04 2.25
C ILE A 22 -5.06 4.72 0.89
N ILE A 23 -4.79 3.45 0.61
CA ILE A 23 -4.24 3.00 -0.67
C ILE A 23 -5.21 3.31 -1.81
N ASP A 24 -6.50 2.99 -1.67
CA ASP A 24 -7.53 3.34 -2.66
C ASP A 24 -7.60 4.85 -2.89
N HIS A 25 -7.50 5.63 -1.81
CA HIS A 25 -7.45 7.09 -1.91
C HIS A 25 -6.21 7.56 -2.68
N MET A 26 -5.03 6.98 -2.43
CA MET A 26 -3.80 7.28 -3.17
C MET A 26 -3.96 6.94 -4.66
N VAL A 27 -4.57 5.80 -5.00
CA VAL A 27 -4.84 5.42 -6.39
C VAL A 27 -5.77 6.44 -7.05
N ASN A 28 -6.82 6.86 -6.34
CA ASN A 28 -7.76 7.85 -6.86
C ASN A 28 -7.13 9.24 -7.00
N ASP A 29 -6.26 9.65 -6.08
CA ASP A 29 -5.51 10.92 -6.14
C ASP A 29 -4.51 10.94 -7.30
N ALA A 30 -3.85 9.80 -7.56
CA ALA A 30 -3.03 9.56 -8.74
C ALA A 30 -3.84 9.44 -10.05
N GLY A 31 -5.15 9.74 -10.04
CA GLY A 31 -6.00 9.68 -11.24
C GLY A 31 -6.25 8.26 -11.76
N GLY A 32 -6.11 7.24 -10.91
CA GLY A 32 -6.23 5.83 -11.28
C GLY A 32 -4.91 5.18 -11.69
N HIS A 33 -3.78 5.88 -11.56
CA HIS A 33 -2.46 5.33 -11.84
C HIS A 33 -1.96 4.45 -10.67
N VAL A 34 -2.34 3.17 -10.71
CA VAL A 34 -1.88 2.16 -9.73
C VAL A 34 -0.36 2.00 -9.68
N ARG A 35 0.35 2.34 -10.76
CA ARG A 35 1.80 2.22 -10.85
C ARG A 35 2.54 3.08 -9.82
N GLU A 36 2.19 4.35 -9.71
CA GLU A 36 2.84 5.28 -8.77
C GLU A 36 2.60 4.83 -7.32
N VAL A 37 1.43 4.27 -7.05
CA VAL A 37 1.08 3.72 -5.74
C VAL A 37 1.87 2.46 -5.43
N ILE A 38 1.98 1.52 -6.40
CA ILE A 38 2.78 0.30 -6.22
C ILE A 38 4.26 0.63 -6.01
N GLU A 39 4.82 1.57 -6.77
CA GLU A 39 6.21 2.03 -6.60
C GLU A 39 6.40 2.65 -5.21
N THR A 40 5.47 3.51 -4.77
CA THR A 40 5.50 4.10 -3.41
C THR A 40 5.42 3.04 -2.31
N LEU A 41 4.54 2.04 -2.46
CA LEU A 41 4.42 0.96 -1.48
C LEU A 41 5.67 0.08 -1.47
N SER A 42 6.26 -0.18 -2.64
CA SER A 42 7.54 -0.89 -2.73
C SER A 42 8.67 -0.13 -2.03
N ASP A 43 8.71 1.20 -2.12
CA ASP A 43 9.69 2.03 -1.40
C ASP A 43 9.45 2.05 0.12
N LEU A 44 8.25 1.71 0.57
CA LEU A 44 7.88 1.55 1.98
C LEU A 44 8.12 0.13 2.52
N ASP A 45 8.89 -0.70 1.79
CA ASP A 45 9.23 -2.10 2.11
C ASP A 45 8.02 -3.07 2.08
N PHE A 46 6.91 -2.71 1.42
CA PHE A 46 5.84 -3.70 1.17
C PHE A 46 6.29 -4.74 0.15
N THR A 47 6.06 -6.00 0.48
CA THR A 47 6.40 -7.13 -0.39
C THR A 47 5.37 -7.35 -1.50
N GLU A 48 5.78 -7.98 -2.60
CA GLU A 48 4.88 -8.40 -3.69
C GLU A 48 3.69 -9.22 -3.16
N GLU A 49 3.96 -10.14 -2.22
CA GLU A 49 2.94 -11.00 -1.61
C GLU A 49 1.90 -10.19 -0.82
N GLU A 50 2.33 -9.20 -0.03
CA GLU A 50 1.41 -8.31 0.69
C GLU A 50 0.57 -7.48 -0.27
N LEU A 51 1.16 -6.94 -1.33
CA LEU A 51 0.44 -6.15 -2.33
C LEU A 51 -0.67 -6.96 -3.01
N ILE A 52 -0.41 -8.24 -3.32
CA ILE A 52 -1.37 -9.10 -4.02
C ILE A 52 -2.38 -9.72 -3.04
N GLU A 53 -1.92 -10.30 -1.94
CA GLU A 53 -2.76 -11.08 -1.02
C GLU A 53 -3.52 -10.20 -0.03
N VAL A 54 -2.89 -9.13 0.47
CA VAL A 54 -3.46 -8.27 1.53
C VAL A 54 -4.12 -7.03 0.95
N PHE A 55 -3.49 -6.38 -0.03
CA PHE A 55 -3.97 -5.15 -0.65
C PHE A 55 -4.70 -5.38 -1.99
N HIS A 56 -4.84 -6.64 -2.41
CA HIS A 56 -5.64 -7.05 -3.57
C HIS A 56 -5.27 -6.36 -4.90
N PHE A 57 -4.01 -5.94 -5.05
CA PHE A 57 -3.52 -5.49 -6.34
C PHE A 57 -3.45 -6.67 -7.33
N SER A 58 -3.61 -6.34 -8.62
CA SER A 58 -3.43 -7.32 -9.69
C SER A 58 -1.98 -7.78 -9.73
N GLU A 59 -1.75 -9.08 -9.69
CA GLU A 59 -0.42 -9.69 -9.84
C GLU A 59 0.30 -9.18 -11.09
N THR A 60 -0.44 -8.95 -12.19
CA THR A 60 0.13 -8.42 -13.43
C THR A 60 0.66 -7.01 -13.23
N ASP A 61 -0.11 -6.14 -12.58
CA ASP A 61 0.27 -4.74 -12.36
C ASP A 61 1.46 -4.66 -11.39
N VAL A 62 1.45 -5.44 -10.31
CA VAL A 62 2.55 -5.49 -9.33
C VAL A 62 3.84 -5.95 -9.99
N LYS A 63 3.83 -7.09 -10.70
CA LYS A 63 5.03 -7.61 -11.39
C LYS A 63 5.57 -6.66 -12.44
N VAL A 64 4.68 -6.02 -13.20
CA VAL A 64 5.06 -5.02 -14.20
C VAL A 64 5.77 -3.86 -13.52
N CYS A 65 5.18 -3.28 -12.46
CA CYS A 65 5.74 -2.11 -11.78
C CYS A 65 7.07 -2.43 -11.10
N LEU A 66 7.16 -3.53 -10.36
CA LEU A 66 8.39 -3.95 -9.68
C LEU A 66 9.53 -4.25 -10.67
N ALA A 67 9.22 -4.87 -11.82
CA ALA A 67 10.22 -5.15 -12.85
C ALA A 67 10.77 -3.90 -13.56
N TYR A 68 10.03 -2.77 -13.53
CA TYR A 68 10.54 -1.48 -14.01
C TYR A 68 11.29 -0.72 -12.91
N ALA A 69 10.82 -0.77 -11.66
CA ALA A 69 11.48 -0.12 -10.53
C ALA A 69 12.90 -0.66 -10.26
N ASP A 70 13.14 -1.95 -10.51
CA ASP A 70 14.47 -2.57 -10.36
C ASP A 70 15.47 -2.06 -11.42
N LYS A 71 14.99 -1.74 -12.63
CA LYS A 71 15.83 -1.28 -13.75
C LYS A 71 16.30 0.16 -13.60
N ASP A 72 15.53 1.00 -12.91
CA ASP A 72 15.92 2.39 -12.62
C ASP A 72 17.01 2.47 -11.53
N LYS A 73 17.23 1.39 -10.75
CA LYS A 73 18.31 1.31 -9.75
C LYS A 73 19.66 0.84 -10.32
N GLU A 74 19.70 0.35 -11.56
CA GLU A 74 20.94 -0.11 -12.22
C GLU A 74 21.70 1.00 -12.98
N VAL A 75 21.26 2.26 -12.89
CA VAL A 75 21.90 3.42 -13.51
C VAL A 75 22.43 4.42 -12.47
N GLU A 76 23.39 4.00 -11.65
CA GLU A 76 24.30 4.91 -10.92
C GLU A 76 25.77 4.55 -11.13
#